data_AF-A0A835QJ99-F1
#
_entry.id   AF-A0A835QJ99-F1
#
_cell.length_a   1.000
_cell.length_b   1.000
_cell.length_c   1.000
_cell.angle_alpha   90.00
_cell.angle_beta   90.00
_cell.angle_gamma   90.00
#
_symmetry.space_group_name_H-M   'P 1'
#
loop_
_entity.id
_entity.type
_entity.pdbx_description
1 polymer ?
#
loop_
_entity_poly.entity_id
_entity_poly.type
_entity_poly.pdbx_seq_one_letter_code
_entity_poly.pdbx_strand_id
1 'polypeptide(L)'
;MAGRYDPNPFDEEEVNPFSNTSGVPPASNSRLSPLPHEPAGFYNDRGATVDIPLDSTMDLRKKEKELQAKEAELKRREQEVKRKEDAAARAGIVLEQKNWPPFFPIIHHDIAKEIPVHVQRMQYLAFASLLGLTACLFWNVIAVTAAWIKVSNVKIWLLAIIYFISGCPGAYVLWYRPLYNAMRTDSALKFGWFFLFYLLHIAFCIFAAVTPPIIFKGKSLTGILAAVDVIGDSVIVGIFYFIGFGFFCIESLLSIWVLQQVYMYFRGSGKAADMRREAARGAMRAAI
;
A
#
# COMPACT_ATOMS: atom_id res chain seq x y z
N MET A 1 62.18 26.26 34.39
CA MET A 1 61.05 27.06 34.92
C MET A 1 59.89 26.84 33.94
N ALA A 2 58.96 25.94 34.25
CA ALA A 2 57.69 26.24 34.94
C ALA A 2 56.82 27.21 34.11
N GLY A 3 55.57 26.93 33.73
CA GLY A 3 54.67 25.86 34.15
C GLY A 3 53.59 25.52 33.11
N ARG A 4 53.07 24.30 33.23
CA ARG A 4 51.87 23.81 32.54
C ARG A 4 50.66 24.58 33.05
N TYR A 5 49.87 25.14 32.14
CA TYR A 5 48.50 25.58 32.42
C TYR A 5 47.58 24.36 32.38
N ASP A 6 46.92 24.06 33.49
CA ASP A 6 45.80 23.11 33.57
C ASP A 6 44.50 23.88 33.26
N PRO A 7 43.67 23.48 32.27
CA PRO A 7 42.35 24.07 32.05
C PRO A 7 41.37 23.63 33.14
N ASN A 8 40.59 24.56 33.67
CA ASN A 8 39.55 24.31 34.67
C ASN A 8 38.42 23.44 34.08
N PRO A 9 38.10 22.27 34.64
CA PRO A 9 37.12 21.33 34.08
C PRO A 9 35.65 21.72 34.33
N PHE A 10 35.39 22.94 34.80
CA PHE A 10 34.05 23.47 35.10
C PHE A 10 33.72 24.76 34.32
N ASP A 11 34.53 25.14 33.33
CA ASP A 11 34.17 26.25 32.43
C ASP A 11 33.18 25.73 31.37
N GLU A 12 31.89 25.76 31.70
CA GLU A 12 30.81 25.54 30.74
C GLU A 12 30.68 26.80 29.85
N GLU A 13 30.96 26.66 28.55
CA GLU A 13 30.70 27.70 27.55
C GLU A 13 29.18 27.94 27.42
N GLU A 14 28.69 29.06 27.97
CA GLU A 14 27.33 29.57 27.70
C GLU A 14 27.20 30.00 26.23
N VAL A 15 26.89 29.04 25.36
CA VAL A 15 26.56 29.28 23.95
C VAL A 15 25.14 29.83 23.82
N ASN A 16 25.04 31.15 23.63
CA ASN A 16 23.78 31.86 23.42
C ASN A 16 23.36 31.74 21.93
N PRO A 17 22.24 31.07 21.58
CA PRO A 17 21.97 30.63 20.20
C PRO A 17 21.41 31.71 19.25
N PHE A 18 21.45 32.98 19.63
CA PHE A 18 20.87 34.09 18.84
C PHE A 18 21.87 35.19 18.45
N SER A 19 23.18 34.99 18.62
CA SER A 19 24.16 36.08 18.48
C SER A 19 24.73 36.33 17.06
N ASN A 20 24.33 35.59 16.02
CA ASN A 20 24.85 35.84 14.66
C ASN A 20 23.81 36.46 13.71
N THR A 21 23.80 37.79 13.68
CA THR A 21 23.32 38.60 12.56
C THR A 21 24.50 38.89 11.64
N SER A 22 24.53 38.30 10.44
CA SER A 22 25.04 38.88 9.18
C SER A 22 25.34 37.81 8.11
N GLY A 23 24.64 37.89 6.98
CA GLY A 23 25.14 37.40 5.67
C GLY A 23 24.47 36.16 5.09
N VAL A 24 23.35 36.33 4.38
CA VAL A 24 22.80 35.31 3.44
C VAL A 24 22.73 35.91 2.03
N PRO A 25 23.34 35.30 1.00
CA PRO A 25 23.15 35.64 -0.42
C PRO A 25 21.84 35.04 -0.99
N PRO A 26 21.28 35.57 -2.09
CA PRO A 26 19.87 35.41 -2.42
C PRO A 26 19.54 34.04 -3.04
N ALA A 27 18.51 33.37 -2.52
CA ALA A 27 17.95 32.17 -3.09
C ALA A 27 16.91 32.50 -4.17
N SER A 28 17.14 31.97 -5.37
CA SER A 28 16.27 32.03 -6.53
C SER A 28 15.10 31.05 -6.38
N ASN A 29 13.88 31.57 -6.58
CA ASN A 29 12.68 30.84 -7.05
C ASN A 29 12.18 29.64 -6.23
N SER A 30 11.37 29.91 -5.20
CA SER A 30 10.24 29.05 -4.84
C SER A 30 8.95 29.89 -4.88
N ARG A 31 8.18 29.69 -5.95
CA ARG A 31 6.87 30.31 -6.16
C ARG A 31 5.84 29.63 -5.26
N LEU A 32 5.50 30.27 -4.14
CA LEU A 32 4.20 30.13 -3.52
C LEU A 32 3.33 31.30 -4.01
N SER A 33 2.17 31.01 -4.57
CA SER A 33 1.22 32.04 -5.01
C SER A 33 0.77 32.88 -3.81
N PRO A 34 0.87 34.23 -3.86
CA PRO A 34 0.34 35.09 -2.81
C PRO A 34 -1.18 34.96 -2.74
N LEU A 35 -1.72 34.91 -1.53
CA LEU A 35 -3.15 35.12 -1.29
C LEU A 35 -3.55 36.49 -1.86
N PRO A 36 -4.75 36.64 -2.45
CA PRO A 36 -5.20 37.92 -2.99
C PRO A 36 -5.26 38.97 -1.87
N HIS A 37 -4.83 40.19 -2.21
CA HIS A 37 -4.92 41.35 -1.32
C HIS A 37 -6.38 41.63 -0.97
N GLU A 38 -6.69 41.57 0.32
CA GLU A 38 -7.91 42.13 0.89
C GLU A 38 -7.93 43.64 0.59
N PRO A 39 -9.01 44.19 0.00
CA PRO A 39 -9.05 45.62 -0.29
C PRO A 39 -9.07 46.41 1.02
N ALA A 40 -7.96 47.09 1.29
CA ALA A 40 -7.86 48.14 2.29
C ALA A 40 -8.80 49.28 1.91
N GLY A 41 -9.99 49.29 2.52
CA GLY A 41 -11.02 50.28 2.24
C GLY A 41 -12.12 50.28 3.28
N PHE A 42 -11.78 50.39 4.57
CA PHE A 42 -12.79 50.59 5.62
C PHE A 42 -12.36 51.51 6.76
N TYR A 43 -11.58 52.54 6.43
CA TYR A 43 -11.36 53.67 7.34
C TYR A 43 -11.49 54.97 6.54
N ASN A 44 -12.69 55.23 6.01
CA ASN A 44 -13.17 56.57 5.66
C ASN A 44 -14.60 56.46 5.13
N ASP A 45 -15.57 56.24 6.04
CA ASP A 45 -16.87 56.87 5.84
C ASP A 45 -17.57 57.14 7.17
N ARG A 46 -17.64 58.42 7.51
CA ARG A 46 -18.51 58.94 8.58
C ARG A 46 -19.91 59.04 7.97
N GLY A 47 -20.80 58.11 8.31
CA GLY A 47 -22.24 58.36 8.22
C GLY A 47 -23.09 57.44 7.36
N ALA A 48 -22.88 56.11 7.42
CA ALA A 48 -23.90 55.16 6.97
C ALA A 48 -24.10 54.08 8.04
N THR A 49 -25.26 54.11 8.68
CA THR A 49 -25.74 53.07 9.58
C THR A 49 -25.89 51.76 8.79
N VAL A 50 -24.91 50.88 8.89
CA VAL A 50 -25.07 49.48 8.47
C VAL A 50 -25.87 48.80 9.57
N ASP A 51 -27.16 48.59 9.32
CA ASP A 51 -28.04 47.80 10.16
C ASP A 51 -27.49 46.36 10.26
N ILE A 52 -26.73 46.09 11.32
CA ILE A 52 -26.51 44.72 11.79
C ILE A 52 -27.90 44.23 12.20
N PRO A 53 -28.47 43.19 11.56
CA PRO A 53 -29.72 42.63 12.04
C PRO A 53 -29.48 42.17 13.47
N LEU A 54 -30.09 42.86 14.43
CA LEU A 54 -30.20 42.34 15.79
C LEU A 54 -31.11 41.12 15.65
N ASP A 55 -30.52 39.92 15.54
CA ASP A 55 -31.27 38.66 15.68
C ASP A 55 -32.15 38.84 16.92
N SER A 56 -33.47 38.79 16.73
CA SER A 56 -34.41 39.02 17.83
C SER A 56 -34.08 38.02 18.94
N THR A 57 -34.30 38.40 20.20
CA THR A 57 -34.17 37.43 21.33
C THR A 57 -34.98 36.15 21.07
N MET A 58 -36.02 36.23 20.25
CA MET A 58 -36.77 35.09 19.73
C MET A 58 -35.98 34.21 18.74
N ASP A 59 -35.18 34.79 17.84
CA ASP A 59 -34.35 34.07 16.86
C ASP A 59 -33.18 33.37 17.56
N LEU A 60 -32.57 34.00 18.57
CA LEU A 60 -31.56 33.36 19.42
C LEU A 60 -32.15 32.17 20.18
N ARG A 61 -33.35 32.31 20.77
CA ARG A 61 -34.07 31.20 21.42
C ARG A 61 -34.47 30.09 20.45
N LYS A 62 -34.78 30.43 19.20
CA LYS A 62 -35.08 29.44 18.14
C LYS A 62 -33.83 28.66 17.74
N LYS A 63 -32.70 29.36 17.59
CA LYS A 63 -31.38 28.78 17.28
C LYS A 63 -30.87 27.89 18.41
N GLU A 64 -31.10 28.29 19.67
CA GLU A 64 -30.80 27.48 20.84
C GLU A 64 -31.62 26.18 20.86
N LYS A 65 -32.92 26.25 20.56
CA LYS A 65 -33.77 25.05 20.42
C LYS A 65 -33.33 24.16 19.25
N GLU A 66 -32.92 24.74 18.13
CA GLU A 66 -32.40 23.98 16.98
C GLU A 66 -31.06 23.29 17.31
N LEU A 67 -30.17 23.97 18.05
CA LEU A 67 -28.91 23.40 18.51
C LEU A 67 -29.14 22.26 19.49
N GLN A 68 -30.05 22.42 20.45
CA GLN A 68 -30.43 21.36 21.38
C GLN A 68 -31.03 20.14 20.64
N ALA A 69 -31.81 20.37 19.58
CA ALA A 69 -32.34 19.30 18.75
C ALA A 69 -31.23 18.57 17.95
N LYS A 70 -30.26 19.31 17.40
CA LYS A 70 -29.10 18.73 16.70
C LYS A 70 -28.17 17.97 17.64
N GLU A 71 -27.97 18.46 18.86
CA GLU A 71 -27.19 17.78 19.89
C GLU A 71 -27.86 16.47 20.32
N ALA A 72 -29.18 16.48 20.48
CA ALA A 72 -29.95 15.27 20.79
C ALA A 72 -29.88 14.23 19.64
N GLU A 73 -29.95 14.68 18.39
CA GLU A 73 -29.80 13.83 17.21
C GLU A 73 -28.37 13.27 17.07
N LEU A 74 -27.34 14.10 17.30
CA LEU A 74 -25.95 13.65 17.34
C LEU A 74 -25.72 12.61 18.43
N LYS A 75 -26.21 12.86 19.64
CA LYS A 75 -26.10 11.92 20.77
C LYS A 75 -26.80 10.59 20.47
N ARG A 76 -27.94 10.61 19.75
CA ARG A 76 -28.61 9.40 19.29
C ARG A 76 -27.75 8.63 18.28
N ARG A 77 -27.15 9.32 17.30
CA ARG A 77 -26.25 8.70 16.31
C ARG A 77 -24.99 8.15 16.94
N GLU A 78 -24.40 8.86 17.90
CA GLU A 78 -23.24 8.38 18.67
C GLU A 78 -23.59 7.14 19.48
N GLN A 79 -24.76 7.08 20.11
CA GLN A 79 -25.23 5.89 20.81
C GLN A 79 -25.47 4.71 19.85
N GLU A 80 -25.99 4.96 18.65
CA GLU A 80 -26.15 3.92 17.63
C GLU A 80 -24.81 3.42 17.08
N VAL A 81 -23.84 4.32 16.86
CA VAL A 81 -22.47 3.97 16.47
C VAL A 81 -21.81 3.19 17.59
N LYS A 82 -21.86 3.67 18.83
CA LYS A 82 -21.32 2.97 20.01
C LYS A 82 -21.96 1.60 20.20
N ARG A 83 -23.28 1.46 19.97
CA ARG A 83 -23.96 0.15 20.02
C ARG A 83 -23.50 -0.76 18.88
N LYS A 84 -23.25 -0.23 17.69
CA LYS A 84 -22.70 -0.99 16.54
C LYS A 84 -21.25 -1.38 16.78
N GLU A 85 -20.45 -0.51 17.40
CA GLU A 85 -19.07 -0.76 17.81
C GLU A 85 -19.01 -1.81 18.93
N ASP A 86 -19.85 -1.68 19.96
CA ASP A 86 -19.97 -2.65 21.06
C ASP A 86 -20.51 -3.99 20.56
N ALA A 87 -21.44 -4.00 19.59
CA ALA A 87 -21.91 -5.22 18.94
C ALA A 87 -20.82 -5.86 18.06
N ALA A 88 -20.00 -5.06 17.36
CA ALA A 88 -18.86 -5.53 16.59
C ALA A 88 -17.74 -6.09 17.50
N ALA A 89 -17.49 -5.43 18.65
CA ALA A 89 -16.56 -5.88 19.67
C ALA A 89 -17.02 -7.18 20.34
N ARG A 90 -18.31 -7.30 20.66
CA ARG A 90 -18.92 -8.53 21.20
C ARG A 90 -18.99 -9.66 20.17
N ALA A 91 -19.03 -9.34 18.88
CA ALA A 91 -18.96 -10.30 17.79
C ALA A 91 -17.54 -10.79 17.49
N GLY A 92 -16.52 -10.36 18.25
CA GLY A 92 -15.13 -10.76 18.04
C GLY A 92 -14.51 -10.20 16.76
N ILE A 93 -15.13 -9.19 16.13
CA ILE A 93 -14.52 -8.43 15.04
C ILE A 93 -13.59 -7.41 15.68
N VAL A 94 -12.37 -7.84 16.01
CA VAL A 94 -11.26 -6.93 16.31
C VAL A 94 -11.11 -6.02 15.10
N LEU A 95 -11.39 -4.73 15.26
CA LEU A 95 -11.07 -3.68 14.30
C LEU A 95 -9.54 -3.57 14.21
N GLU A 96 -8.93 -4.47 13.43
CA GLU A 96 -7.53 -4.47 13.04
C GLU A 96 -7.19 -3.11 12.39
N GLN A 97 -6.41 -2.28 13.08
CA GLN A 97 -6.07 -0.91 12.68
C GLN A 97 -5.30 -0.90 11.35
N LYS A 98 -5.87 -0.33 10.28
CA LYS A 98 -5.18 -0.26 8.98
C LYS A 98 -3.86 0.51 9.11
N ASN A 99 -2.75 -0.09 8.69
CA ASN A 99 -1.38 0.42 8.90
C ASN A 99 -0.52 0.41 7.63
N TRP A 100 -0.95 -0.24 6.54
CA TRP A 100 -0.13 -0.42 5.34
C TRP A 100 -0.92 -0.18 4.03
N PRO A 101 -0.28 0.30 2.95
CA PRO A 101 1.06 0.91 2.91
C PRO A 101 1.17 2.20 3.74
N PRO A 102 2.36 2.59 4.23
CA PRO A 102 2.53 3.71 5.17
C PRO A 102 1.97 5.06 4.67
N PHE A 103 1.94 5.25 3.35
CA PHE A 103 1.43 6.46 2.71
C PHE A 103 -0.09 6.42 2.45
N PHE A 104 -0.72 5.23 2.49
CA PHE A 104 -2.16 5.03 2.33
C PHE A 104 -2.60 3.78 3.10
N PRO A 105 -2.89 3.86 4.40
CA PRO A 105 -3.23 2.71 5.24
C PRO A 105 -4.61 2.15 4.85
N ILE A 106 -4.62 1.22 3.91
CA ILE A 106 -5.82 0.53 3.42
C ILE A 106 -5.98 -0.82 4.11
N ILE A 107 -4.87 -1.45 4.52
CA ILE A 107 -4.84 -2.79 5.10
C ILE A 107 -4.14 -2.82 6.47
N HIS A 108 -4.59 -3.67 7.38
CA HIS A 108 -3.85 -4.00 8.60
C HIS A 108 -2.77 -5.03 8.27
N HIS A 109 -1.55 -4.82 8.75
CA HIS A 109 -0.42 -5.69 8.44
C HIS A 109 0.63 -5.71 9.55
N ASP A 110 0.42 -6.55 10.58
CA ASP A 110 1.34 -6.71 11.71
C ASP A 110 1.76 -8.19 11.88
N ILE A 111 2.65 -8.70 11.01
CA ILE A 111 3.14 -10.10 11.04
C ILE A 111 3.68 -10.49 12.42
N ALA A 112 4.42 -9.59 13.06
CA ALA A 112 5.09 -9.87 14.33
C ALA A 112 4.13 -10.10 15.51
N LYS A 113 2.93 -9.49 15.46
CA LYS A 113 1.93 -9.57 16.54
C LYS A 113 0.87 -10.64 16.30
N GLU A 114 0.46 -10.83 15.05
CA GLU A 114 -0.69 -11.69 14.73
C GLU A 114 -0.33 -13.12 14.33
N ILE A 115 0.91 -13.36 13.89
CA ILE A 115 1.35 -14.67 13.42
C ILE A 115 2.30 -15.30 14.44
N PRO A 116 2.13 -16.57 14.82
CA PRO A 116 3.05 -17.26 15.72
C PRO A 116 4.50 -17.26 15.19
N VAL A 117 5.48 -17.02 16.08
CA VAL A 117 6.90 -16.84 15.72
C VAL A 117 7.46 -17.92 14.78
N HIS A 118 7.03 -19.17 14.95
CA HIS A 118 7.50 -20.30 14.14
C HIS A 118 7.08 -20.26 12.65
N VAL A 119 5.99 -19.56 12.30
CA VAL A 119 5.51 -19.40 10.91
C VAL A 119 5.76 -18.01 10.33
N GLN A 120 6.20 -17.03 11.14
CA GLN A 120 6.45 -15.66 10.70
C GLN A 120 7.44 -15.58 9.53
N ARG A 121 8.53 -16.36 9.56
CA ARG A 121 9.53 -16.37 8.47
C ARG A 121 8.89 -16.72 7.12
N MET A 122 7.92 -17.63 7.11
CA MET A 122 7.22 -18.03 5.89
C MET A 122 6.32 -16.90 5.38
N GLN A 123 5.64 -16.19 6.29
CA GLN A 123 4.82 -15.04 5.91
C GLN A 123 5.68 -13.89 5.37
N TYR A 124 6.85 -13.62 5.97
CA TYR A 124 7.78 -12.62 5.43
C TYR A 124 8.29 -12.99 4.04
N LEU A 125 8.55 -14.27 3.76
CA LEU A 125 8.92 -14.73 2.42
C LEU A 125 7.75 -14.57 1.42
N ALA A 126 6.52 -14.91 1.82
CA ALA A 126 5.34 -14.69 0.99
C ALA A 126 5.08 -13.18 0.74
N PHE A 127 5.33 -12.34 1.73
CA PHE A 127 5.26 -10.89 1.59
C PHE A 127 6.36 -10.37 0.65
N ALA A 128 7.57 -10.91 0.73
CA ALA A 128 8.66 -10.58 -0.19
C ALA A 128 8.29 -10.92 -1.65
N SER A 129 7.63 -12.06 -1.89
CA SER A 129 7.09 -12.39 -3.23
C SER A 129 5.99 -11.42 -3.67
N LEU A 130 5.13 -10.94 -2.75
CA LEU A 130 4.12 -9.93 -3.10
C LEU A 130 4.78 -8.62 -3.56
N LEU A 131 5.79 -8.17 -2.81
CA LEU A 131 6.58 -6.99 -3.17
C LEU A 131 7.39 -7.21 -4.45
N GLY A 132 7.94 -8.41 -4.66
CA GLY A 132 8.68 -8.79 -5.84
C GLY A 132 7.81 -8.76 -7.09
N LEU A 133 6.58 -9.28 -7.03
CA LEU A 133 5.58 -9.13 -8.10
C LEU A 133 5.28 -7.65 -8.39
N THR A 134 5.05 -6.83 -7.36
CA THR A 134 4.82 -5.38 -7.54
C THR A 134 6.02 -4.71 -8.22
N ALA A 135 7.24 -5.04 -7.81
CA ALA A 135 8.46 -4.51 -8.42
C ALA A 135 8.60 -4.96 -9.89
N CYS A 136 8.32 -6.23 -10.20
CA CYS A 136 8.33 -6.77 -11.57
C CYS A 136 7.35 -6.00 -12.46
N LEU A 137 6.09 -5.85 -12.02
CA LEU A 137 5.06 -5.18 -12.80
C LEU A 137 5.29 -3.68 -12.92
N PHE A 138 5.85 -3.04 -11.88
CA PHE A 138 6.25 -1.63 -11.93
C PHE A 138 7.36 -1.41 -12.96
N TRP A 139 8.42 -2.22 -12.91
CA TRP A 139 9.48 -2.18 -13.91
C TRP A 139 8.96 -2.46 -15.31
N ASN A 140 8.03 -3.41 -15.44
CA ASN A 140 7.36 -3.72 -16.70
C ASN A 140 6.67 -2.50 -17.30
N VAL A 141 5.96 -1.71 -16.49
CA VAL A 141 5.35 -0.44 -16.93
C VAL A 141 6.41 0.54 -17.42
N ILE A 142 7.54 0.70 -16.70
CA ILE A 142 8.64 1.59 -17.11
C ILE A 142 9.20 1.16 -18.48
N ALA A 143 9.53 -0.12 -18.62
CA ALA A 143 10.13 -0.66 -19.84
C ALA A 143 9.19 -0.55 -21.05
N VAL A 144 7.92 -0.92 -20.87
CA VAL A 144 6.91 -0.82 -21.94
C VAL A 144 6.60 0.64 -22.27
N THR A 145 6.65 1.56 -21.30
CA THR A 145 6.52 3.00 -21.57
C THR A 145 7.67 3.51 -22.42
N ALA A 146 8.91 3.10 -22.12
CA ALA A 146 10.07 3.44 -22.94
C ALA A 146 9.96 2.89 -24.38
N ALA A 147 9.44 1.67 -24.54
CA ALA A 147 9.16 1.08 -25.85
C ALA A 147 8.03 1.82 -26.59
N TRP A 148 6.98 2.21 -25.88
CA TRP A 148 5.83 2.93 -26.44
C TRP A 148 6.22 4.29 -27.00
N ILE A 149 7.08 5.05 -26.33
CA ILE A 149 7.55 6.36 -26.81
C ILE A 149 8.26 6.24 -28.18
N LYS A 150 8.87 5.09 -28.49
CA LYS A 150 9.56 4.86 -29.77
C LYS A 150 8.67 4.27 -30.87
N VAL A 151 7.77 3.35 -30.51
CA VAL A 151 7.03 2.51 -31.48
C VAL A 151 5.52 2.85 -31.52
N SER A 152 5.05 3.77 -30.66
CA SER A 152 3.68 4.32 -30.61
C SER A 152 2.54 3.30 -30.54
N ASN A 153 2.77 2.10 -29.97
CA ASN A 153 1.72 1.09 -29.82
C ASN A 153 0.99 1.17 -28.46
N VAL A 154 -0.07 1.98 -28.42
CA VAL A 154 -0.83 2.27 -27.19
C VAL A 154 -1.49 1.03 -26.58
N LYS A 155 -1.86 0.02 -27.39
CA LYS A 155 -2.53 -1.20 -26.90
C LYS A 155 -1.60 -2.02 -25.99
N ILE A 156 -0.34 -2.17 -26.39
CA ILE A 156 0.68 -2.88 -25.61
C ILE A 156 0.95 -2.16 -24.29
N TRP A 157 1.03 -0.83 -24.34
CA TRP A 157 1.24 0.02 -23.17
C TRP A 157 0.08 -0.05 -22.17
N LEU A 158 -1.16 0.09 -22.64
CA LEU A 158 -2.35 -0.03 -21.79
C LEU A 158 -2.43 -1.39 -21.10
N LEU A 159 -2.05 -2.47 -21.79
CA LEU A 159 -2.05 -3.80 -21.21
C LEU A 159 -1.04 -3.95 -20.06
N ALA A 160 0.14 -3.33 -20.17
CA ALA A 160 1.11 -3.29 -19.07
C ALA A 160 0.56 -2.56 -17.83
N ILE A 161 -0.18 -1.47 -18.03
CA ILE A 161 -0.88 -0.76 -16.95
C ILE A 161 -1.96 -1.64 -16.31
N ILE A 162 -2.75 -2.33 -17.12
CA ILE A 162 -3.79 -3.25 -16.62
C ILE A 162 -3.15 -4.35 -15.78
N TYR A 163 -2.03 -4.95 -16.21
CA TYR A 163 -1.31 -5.93 -15.40
C TYR A 163 -0.86 -5.37 -14.06
N PHE A 164 -0.36 -4.13 -14.01
CA PHE A 164 0.05 -3.51 -12.75
C PHE A 164 -1.14 -3.26 -11.81
N ILE A 165 -2.21 -2.65 -12.32
CA ILE A 165 -3.40 -2.27 -11.53
C ILE A 165 -4.18 -3.49 -11.06
N SER A 166 -4.29 -4.54 -11.88
CA SER A 166 -5.02 -5.77 -11.51
C SER A 166 -4.14 -6.79 -10.79
N GLY A 167 -2.86 -6.88 -11.16
CA GLY A 167 -1.93 -7.89 -10.65
C GLY A 167 -1.61 -7.70 -9.18
N CYS A 168 -1.35 -6.47 -8.72
CA CYS A 168 -1.00 -6.23 -7.31
C CYS A 168 -2.19 -6.50 -6.36
N PRO A 169 -3.39 -5.93 -6.59
CA PRO A 169 -4.56 -6.24 -5.77
C PRO A 169 -5.02 -7.69 -5.91
N GLY A 170 -4.94 -8.25 -7.12
CA GLY A 170 -5.26 -9.65 -7.39
C GLY A 170 -4.39 -10.59 -6.57
N ALA A 171 -3.07 -10.40 -6.58
CA ALA A 171 -2.14 -11.18 -5.78
C ALA A 171 -2.41 -11.08 -4.27
N TYR A 172 -2.68 -9.86 -3.80
CA TYR A 172 -3.01 -9.62 -2.39
C TYR A 172 -4.27 -10.41 -1.96
N VAL A 173 -5.34 -10.34 -2.74
CA VAL A 173 -6.63 -10.97 -2.40
C VAL A 173 -6.61 -12.49 -2.62
N LEU A 174 -5.98 -12.95 -3.70
CA LEU A 174 -6.09 -14.33 -4.15
C LEU A 174 -5.19 -15.30 -3.39
N TRP A 175 -3.99 -14.88 -2.98
CA TRP A 175 -3.06 -15.80 -2.31
C TRP A 175 -2.44 -15.21 -1.04
N TYR A 176 -2.09 -13.92 -1.00
CA TYR A 176 -1.41 -13.37 0.17
C TYR A 176 -2.31 -13.30 1.41
N ARG A 177 -3.48 -12.66 1.29
CA ARG A 177 -4.45 -12.53 2.37
C ARG A 177 -5.01 -13.89 2.82
N PRO A 178 -5.34 -14.83 1.91
CA PRO A 178 -5.70 -16.19 2.30
C PRO A 178 -4.59 -16.89 3.09
N LEU A 179 -3.33 -16.78 2.67
CA LEU A 179 -2.20 -17.35 3.41
C LEU A 179 -2.04 -16.72 4.79
N TYR A 180 -2.08 -15.39 4.88
CA TYR A 180 -2.02 -14.65 6.15
C TYR A 180 -3.09 -15.15 7.13
N ASN A 181 -4.32 -15.25 6.64
CA ASN A 181 -5.44 -15.76 7.42
C ASN A 181 -5.30 -17.25 7.76
N ALA A 182 -4.69 -18.06 6.89
CA ALA A 182 -4.43 -19.47 7.15
C ALA A 182 -3.39 -19.67 8.25
N MET A 183 -2.35 -18.83 8.28
CA MET A 183 -1.32 -18.82 9.31
C MET A 183 -1.86 -18.33 10.65
N ARG A 184 -2.83 -17.40 10.65
CA ARG A 184 -3.47 -16.89 11.86
C ARG A 184 -4.53 -17.83 12.45
N THR A 185 -5.41 -18.39 11.61
CA THR A 185 -6.58 -19.18 12.07
C THR A 185 -6.44 -20.68 11.87
N ASP A 186 -5.25 -21.16 11.52
CA ASP A 186 -4.90 -22.57 11.30
C ASP A 186 -5.77 -23.37 10.30
N SER A 187 -6.47 -22.67 9.38
CA SER A 187 -7.49 -23.27 8.52
C SER A 187 -6.91 -23.97 7.29
N ALA A 188 -7.18 -25.28 7.14
CA ALA A 188 -6.68 -26.09 6.02
C ALA A 188 -7.27 -25.70 4.65
N LEU A 189 -8.54 -25.29 4.58
CA LEU A 189 -9.16 -24.81 3.32
C LEU A 189 -8.50 -23.54 2.78
N LYS A 190 -8.09 -22.62 3.67
CA LYS A 190 -7.38 -21.39 3.25
C LYS A 190 -5.99 -21.70 2.68
N PHE A 191 -5.31 -22.74 3.20
CA PHE A 191 -4.08 -23.25 2.58
C PHE A 191 -4.35 -23.81 1.18
N GLY A 192 -5.43 -24.57 0.97
CA GLY A 192 -5.82 -25.07 -0.35
C GLY A 192 -6.05 -23.94 -1.36
N TRP A 193 -6.77 -22.89 -0.95
CA TRP A 193 -6.99 -21.69 -1.77
C TRP A 193 -5.67 -20.98 -2.11
N PHE A 194 -4.77 -20.82 -1.13
CA PHE A 194 -3.44 -20.30 -1.36
C PHE A 194 -2.69 -21.11 -2.43
N PHE A 195 -2.61 -22.43 -2.28
CA PHE A 195 -1.86 -23.28 -3.24
C PHE A 195 -2.39 -23.14 -4.67
N LEU A 196 -3.71 -23.13 -4.85
CA LEU A 196 -4.33 -22.98 -6.17
C LEU A 196 -3.91 -21.68 -6.86
N PHE A 197 -4.09 -20.54 -6.19
CA PHE A 197 -3.79 -19.23 -6.79
C PHE A 197 -2.29 -18.91 -6.83
N TYR A 198 -1.52 -19.46 -5.90
CA TYR A 198 -0.07 -19.29 -5.90
C TYR A 198 0.60 -20.09 -7.03
N LEU A 199 0.07 -21.25 -7.39
CA LEU A 199 0.49 -21.97 -8.61
C LEU A 199 0.18 -21.16 -9.88
N LEU A 200 -1.00 -20.51 -9.95
CA LEU A 200 -1.32 -19.61 -11.07
C LEU A 200 -0.37 -18.41 -11.11
N HIS A 201 0.01 -17.85 -9.96
CA HIS A 201 1.01 -16.79 -9.88
C HIS A 201 2.38 -17.26 -10.37
N ILE A 202 2.87 -18.43 -9.96
CA ILE A 202 4.13 -19.00 -10.48
C ILE A 202 4.05 -19.22 -11.98
N ALA A 203 2.96 -19.78 -12.49
CA ALA A 203 2.75 -19.97 -13.92
C ALA A 203 2.75 -18.63 -14.67
N PHE A 204 2.13 -17.58 -14.10
CA PHE A 204 2.17 -16.23 -14.65
C PHE A 204 3.59 -15.66 -14.66
N CYS A 205 4.38 -15.81 -13.59
CA CYS A 205 5.75 -15.31 -13.53
C CYS A 205 6.66 -16.00 -14.56
N ILE A 206 6.52 -17.32 -14.74
CA ILE A 206 7.26 -18.07 -15.77
C ILE A 206 6.80 -17.64 -17.17
N PHE A 207 5.49 -17.49 -17.37
CA PHE A 207 4.94 -16.99 -18.63
C PHE A 207 5.47 -15.59 -18.96
N ALA A 208 5.56 -14.69 -17.97
CA ALA A 208 6.11 -13.36 -18.11
C ALA A 208 7.62 -13.38 -18.35
N ALA A 209 8.38 -14.28 -17.72
CA ALA A 209 9.80 -14.45 -17.97
C ALA A 209 10.08 -14.90 -19.42
N VAL A 210 9.30 -15.83 -19.95
CA VAL A 210 9.45 -16.28 -21.34
C VAL A 210 8.89 -15.24 -22.31
N THR A 211 7.73 -14.69 -21.99
CA THR A 211 6.85 -13.88 -22.85
C THR A 211 6.71 -14.46 -24.26
N PRO A 212 6.04 -15.61 -24.43
CA PRO A 212 5.78 -16.15 -25.75
C PRO A 212 4.88 -15.20 -26.56
N PRO A 213 5.06 -15.10 -27.89
CA PRO A 213 4.36 -14.12 -28.74
C PRO A 213 2.90 -14.49 -29.03
N ILE A 214 2.18 -14.99 -28.03
CA ILE A 214 0.79 -15.47 -28.13
C ILE A 214 -0.18 -14.29 -28.00
N ILE A 215 0.07 -13.39 -27.04
CA ILE A 215 -0.81 -12.27 -26.72
C ILE A 215 -0.13 -10.97 -27.19
N PHE A 216 -0.73 -10.26 -28.14
CA PHE A 216 -0.24 -8.98 -28.69
C PHE A 216 1.26 -8.97 -29.05
N LYS A 217 1.71 -10.00 -29.77
CA LYS A 217 3.11 -10.22 -30.18
C LYS A 217 4.11 -10.39 -29.02
N GLY A 218 3.64 -10.56 -27.78
CA GLY A 218 4.52 -10.77 -26.63
C GLY A 218 5.37 -9.55 -26.26
N LYS A 219 4.88 -8.33 -26.47
CA LYS A 219 5.65 -7.11 -26.14
C LYS A 219 5.18 -6.38 -24.88
N SER A 220 4.05 -6.80 -24.30
CA SER A 220 3.43 -6.19 -23.10
C SER A 220 4.06 -6.65 -21.79
N LEU A 221 4.88 -7.71 -21.83
CA LEU A 221 5.67 -8.22 -20.72
C LEU A 221 7.15 -8.23 -21.11
N THR A 222 8.00 -7.97 -20.12
CA THR A 222 9.46 -7.86 -20.27
C THR A 222 10.15 -9.22 -20.20
N GLY A 223 9.67 -10.20 -20.98
CA GLY A 223 10.30 -11.51 -21.05
C GLY A 223 11.45 -11.57 -22.04
N ILE A 224 12.18 -12.69 -22.01
CA ILE A 224 13.38 -12.91 -22.83
C ILE A 224 13.09 -12.81 -24.33
N LEU A 225 11.98 -13.39 -24.81
CA LEU A 225 11.63 -13.35 -26.24
C LEU A 225 11.29 -11.94 -26.69
N ALA A 226 10.59 -11.18 -25.82
CA ALA A 226 10.29 -9.77 -26.04
C ALA A 226 11.57 -8.92 -26.08
N ALA A 227 12.53 -9.19 -25.19
CA ALA A 227 13.80 -8.48 -25.11
C ALA A 227 14.63 -8.68 -26.38
N VAL A 228 14.72 -9.91 -26.89
CA VAL A 228 15.46 -10.25 -28.12
C VAL A 228 14.80 -9.63 -29.35
N ASP A 229 13.47 -9.56 -29.40
CA ASP A 229 12.79 -8.92 -30.53
C ASP A 229 13.01 -7.40 -30.54
N VAL A 230 12.99 -6.75 -29.37
CA VAL A 230 13.09 -5.28 -29.27
C VAL A 230 14.53 -4.75 -29.34
N ILE A 231 15.54 -5.57 -29.00
CA ILE A 231 16.94 -5.12 -29.04
C ILE A 231 17.40 -4.78 -30.46
N GLY A 232 16.84 -5.43 -31.48
CA GLY A 232 17.12 -5.12 -32.89
C GLY A 232 16.64 -3.72 -33.31
N ASP A 233 15.53 -3.25 -32.72
CA ASP A 233 14.97 -1.92 -32.98
C ASP A 233 15.66 -0.83 -32.14
N SER A 234 15.93 -1.13 -30.86
CA SER A 234 16.54 -0.17 -29.94
C SER A 234 17.21 -0.86 -28.77
N VAL A 235 18.55 -0.83 -28.77
CA VAL A 235 19.41 -1.42 -27.72
C VAL A 235 19.00 -1.00 -26.30
N ILE A 236 18.74 0.29 -26.07
CA ILE A 236 18.36 0.81 -24.74
C ILE A 236 17.06 0.18 -24.22
N VAL A 237 16.06 0.04 -25.10
CA VAL A 237 14.77 -0.56 -24.73
C VAL A 237 14.94 -2.06 -24.53
N GLY A 238 15.75 -2.73 -25.36
CA GLY A 238 16.15 -4.12 -25.15
C GLY A 238 16.77 -4.35 -23.77
N ILE A 239 17.70 -3.49 -23.33
CA ILE A 239 18.32 -3.58 -21.99
C ILE A 239 17.25 -3.48 -20.89
N PHE A 240 16.28 -2.57 -21.01
CA PHE A 240 15.20 -2.44 -20.02
C PHE A 240 14.35 -3.71 -19.95
N TYR A 241 14.10 -4.36 -21.09
CA TYR A 241 13.40 -5.64 -21.15
C TYR A 241 14.24 -6.77 -20.54
N PHE A 242 15.56 -6.82 -20.75
CA PHE A 242 16.44 -7.80 -20.10
C PHE A 242 16.47 -7.66 -18.58
N ILE A 243 16.43 -6.43 -18.05
CA ILE A 243 16.33 -6.20 -16.59
C ILE A 243 15.00 -6.73 -16.06
N GLY A 244 13.90 -6.45 -16.77
CA GLY A 244 12.58 -6.96 -16.41
C GLY A 244 12.52 -8.49 -16.43
N PHE A 245 13.17 -9.12 -17.41
CA PHE A 245 13.33 -10.58 -17.48
C PHE A 245 14.06 -11.11 -16.24
N GLY A 246 15.16 -10.46 -15.84
CA GLY A 246 15.89 -10.80 -14.63
C GLY A 246 15.01 -10.74 -13.37
N PHE A 247 14.17 -9.71 -13.24
CA PHE A 247 13.21 -9.61 -12.14
C PHE A 247 12.19 -10.74 -12.15
N PHE A 248 11.60 -11.08 -13.31
CA PHE A 248 10.65 -12.20 -13.40
C PHE A 248 11.31 -13.56 -13.12
N CYS A 249 12.58 -13.75 -13.47
CA CYS A 249 13.33 -14.95 -13.10
C CYS A 249 13.55 -15.05 -11.59
N ILE A 250 14.02 -13.97 -10.96
CA ILE A 250 14.25 -13.94 -9.51
C ILE A 250 12.92 -14.16 -8.77
N GLU A 251 11.84 -13.50 -9.21
CA GLU A 251 10.51 -13.69 -8.64
C GLU A 251 10.03 -15.13 -8.80
N SER A 252 10.20 -15.74 -9.98
CA SER A 252 9.81 -17.15 -10.19
C SER A 252 10.55 -18.10 -9.23
N LEU A 253 11.85 -17.88 -9.02
CA LEU A 253 12.66 -18.68 -8.09
C LEU A 253 12.21 -18.46 -6.63
N LEU A 254 11.98 -17.20 -6.24
CA LEU A 254 11.46 -16.85 -4.93
C LEU A 254 10.11 -17.53 -4.69
N SER A 255 9.18 -17.43 -5.64
CA SER A 255 7.84 -18.03 -5.51
C SER A 255 7.88 -19.54 -5.43
N ILE A 256 8.75 -20.22 -6.20
CA ILE A 256 8.95 -21.67 -6.05
C ILE A 256 9.46 -22.00 -4.65
N TRP A 257 10.41 -21.22 -4.13
CA TRP A 257 10.94 -21.42 -2.79
C TRP A 257 9.88 -21.21 -1.70
N VAL A 258 9.06 -20.15 -1.79
CA VAL A 258 7.92 -19.92 -0.89
C VAL A 258 6.95 -21.09 -0.92
N LEU A 259 6.58 -21.57 -2.12
CA LEU A 259 5.68 -22.70 -2.28
C LEU A 259 6.23 -23.95 -1.60
N GLN A 260 7.53 -24.25 -1.77
CA GLN A 260 8.18 -25.37 -1.10
C GLN A 260 8.12 -25.25 0.42
N GLN A 261 8.43 -24.08 0.97
CA GLN A 261 8.35 -23.84 2.41
C GLN A 261 6.93 -24.09 2.92
N VAL A 262 5.93 -23.43 2.32
CA VAL A 262 4.51 -23.54 2.75
C VAL A 262 3.99 -24.97 2.60
N TYR A 263 4.37 -25.65 1.53
CA TYR A 263 4.00 -27.05 1.31
C TYR A 263 4.60 -27.99 2.36
N MET A 264 5.88 -27.84 2.70
CA MET A 264 6.55 -28.63 3.72
C MET A 264 5.90 -28.45 5.09
N TYR A 265 5.56 -27.21 5.46
CA TYR A 265 4.82 -26.91 6.68
C TYR A 265 3.43 -27.57 6.67
N PHE A 266 2.65 -27.39 5.59
CA PHE A 266 1.31 -27.94 5.47
C PHE A 266 1.28 -29.48 5.54
N ARG A 267 2.26 -30.15 4.94
CA ARG A 267 2.39 -31.61 4.97
C ARG A 267 2.85 -32.10 6.35
N GLY A 268 3.78 -31.40 7.00
CA GLY A 268 4.29 -31.75 8.33
C GLY A 268 3.27 -31.53 9.45
N SER A 269 2.32 -30.62 9.29
CA SER A 269 1.36 -30.23 10.33
C SER A 269 0.05 -31.04 10.35
N GLY A 270 -0.07 -32.12 9.58
CA GLY A 270 -1.30 -32.95 9.52
C GLY A 270 -2.50 -32.34 8.77
N LYS A 271 -2.44 -31.05 8.42
CA LYS A 271 -3.51 -30.28 7.74
C LYS A 271 -3.93 -30.86 6.40
N ALA A 272 -3.03 -31.56 5.71
CA ALA A 272 -3.36 -32.28 4.49
C ALA A 272 -4.45 -33.35 4.70
N ALA A 273 -4.45 -34.03 5.85
CA ALA A 273 -5.46 -35.01 6.19
C ALA A 273 -6.79 -34.34 6.56
N ASP A 274 -6.74 -33.22 7.29
CA ASP A 274 -7.95 -32.46 7.67
C ASP A 274 -8.65 -31.87 6.45
N MET A 275 -7.89 -31.30 5.50
CA MET A 275 -8.45 -30.81 4.24
C MET A 275 -9.18 -31.91 3.46
N ARG A 276 -8.62 -33.14 3.42
CA ARG A 276 -9.28 -34.28 2.76
C ARG A 276 -10.58 -34.66 3.46
N ARG A 277 -10.60 -34.65 4.80
CA ARG A 277 -11.81 -34.93 5.59
C ARG A 277 -12.89 -33.86 5.40
N GLU A 278 -12.50 -32.59 5.39
CA GLU A 278 -13.44 -31.48 5.15
C GLU A 278 -13.99 -31.48 3.72
N ALA A 279 -13.15 -31.73 2.71
CA ALA A 279 -13.60 -31.85 1.32
C ALA A 279 -14.58 -33.02 1.14
N ALA A 280 -14.31 -34.17 1.77
CA ALA A 280 -15.22 -35.31 1.75
C ALA A 280 -16.57 -35.00 2.41
N ARG A 281 -16.56 -34.30 3.56
CA ARG A 281 -17.78 -33.84 4.24
C ARG A 281 -18.55 -32.81 3.40
N GLY A 282 -17.84 -31.90 2.72
CA GLY A 282 -18.44 -30.91 1.83
C GLY A 282 -19.12 -31.55 0.62
N ALA A 283 -18.45 -32.50 -0.04
CA ALA A 283 -19.02 -33.25 -1.16
C ALA A 283 -20.26 -34.06 -0.72
N MET A 284 -20.23 -34.68 0.46
CA MET A 284 -21.38 -35.40 1.00
C MET A 284 -22.57 -34.47 1.26
N ARG A 285 -22.34 -33.27 1.80
CA ARG A 285 -23.41 -32.26 2.01
C ARG A 285 -23.99 -31.69 0.73
N ALA A 286 -23.22 -31.65 -0.36
CA ALA A 286 -23.69 -31.18 -1.66
C ALA A 286 -24.45 -32.27 -2.46
N ALA A 287 -24.36 -33.53 -2.03
CA ALA A 287 -24.98 -34.69 -2.68
C ALA A 287 -26.30 -35.14 -2.01
N ILE A 288 -26.67 -34.53 -0.87
CA ILE A 288 -27.96 -34.69 -0.16
C ILE A 288 -28.82 -33.48 -0.49
#